data_AF-A0A813F6W5-F1
#
_entry.id   AF-A0A813F6W5-F1
#
_cell.length_a   1.000
_cell.length_b   1.000
_cell.length_c   1.000
_cell.angle_alpha   90.00
_cell.angle_beta   90.00
_cell.angle_gamma   90.00
#
_symmetry.space_group_name_H-M   'P 1'
#
loop_
_entity.id
_entity.type
_entity.pdbx_description
1 polymer ?
#
loop_
_entity_poly.entity_id
_entity_poly.type
_entity_poly.pdbx_seq_one_letter_code
_entity_poly.pdbx_strand_id
1 'polypeptide(L)'
;MDGMDAKTRLNQFCQRFCVRPVTKMDIVYSTTKFGNNQYQAIVKLNCMEGQEYAGELSANPKEAEKSAAQQAMQAYSTVLSQLPPLRAGQKKKKPAASADGAVKKPIPEGENPAMTDKVKLNALCMKIAKRALQKGETLYETRQMGIGKAPTGYQTTVRLVCLPGEWANKMFAGQVCQNKQSAEQSAAGIALAAMLLDPELAEAAAKAPEKKKAERPEGGKGKGKGWGKGFWGFMSGPDLPRERVTEAPVLCTVLEWKGSFGWVKPVADLEHPA
;
A
#
# COMPACT_ATOMS: atom_id res chain seq x y z
N MET A 1 -14.52 -6.18 23.12
CA MET A 1 -14.11 -6.09 21.69
C MET A 1 -14.63 -4.78 21.07
N ASP A 2 -14.70 -3.70 21.86
CA ASP A 2 -15.67 -2.61 21.66
C ASP A 2 -15.12 -1.37 20.94
N GLY A 3 -13.97 -1.51 20.26
CA GLY A 3 -13.36 -0.44 19.46
C GLY A 3 -13.31 -0.72 17.95
N MET A 4 -13.87 -1.84 17.48
CA MET A 4 -13.75 -2.26 16.09
C MET A 4 -14.96 -1.88 15.25
N ASP A 5 -14.72 -1.25 14.09
CA ASP A 5 -15.75 -0.78 13.16
C ASP A 5 -16.69 -1.91 12.69
N ALA A 6 -17.99 -1.62 12.58
CA ALA A 6 -19.01 -2.59 12.20
C ALA A 6 -18.72 -3.28 10.86
N LYS A 7 -18.16 -2.54 9.87
CA LYS A 7 -17.79 -3.12 8.57
C LYS A 7 -16.62 -4.08 8.71
N THR A 8 -15.64 -3.76 9.56
CA THR A 8 -14.51 -4.65 9.85
C THR A 8 -14.97 -5.91 10.56
N ARG A 9 -15.90 -5.80 11.54
CA ARG A 9 -16.50 -6.94 12.23
C ARG A 9 -17.26 -7.84 11.27
N LEU A 10 -18.09 -7.28 10.39
CA LEU A 10 -18.83 -8.04 9.38
C LEU A 10 -17.89 -8.75 8.40
N ASN A 11 -16.82 -8.09 7.96
CA ASN A 11 -15.83 -8.72 7.09
C ASN A 11 -15.14 -9.92 7.77
N GLN A 12 -14.73 -9.77 9.03
CA GLN A 12 -14.14 -10.88 9.80
C GLN A 12 -15.14 -12.03 10.00
N PHE A 13 -16.42 -11.72 10.24
CA PHE A 13 -17.48 -12.72 10.34
C PHE A 13 -17.64 -13.49 9.02
N CYS A 14 -17.77 -12.81 7.88
CA CYS A 14 -17.88 -13.47 6.58
C CYS A 14 -16.64 -14.31 6.25
N GLN A 15 -15.43 -13.88 6.63
CA GLN A 15 -14.20 -14.68 6.46
C GLN A 15 -14.25 -15.99 7.26
N ARG A 16 -14.81 -15.95 8.48
CA ARG A 16 -15.00 -17.16 9.31
C ARG A 16 -16.04 -18.08 8.71
N PHE A 17 -17.17 -17.51 8.30
CA PHE A 17 -18.29 -18.26 7.76
C PHE A 17 -17.90 -18.99 6.47
N CYS A 18 -17.17 -18.34 5.57
CA CYS A 18 -16.79 -18.93 4.28
C CYS A 18 -15.50 -19.77 4.33
N VAL A 19 -14.75 -19.70 5.43
CA VAL A 19 -13.42 -20.33 5.58
C VAL A 19 -12.45 -19.93 4.43
N ARG A 20 -12.62 -18.73 3.89
CA ARG A 20 -11.79 -18.17 2.80
C ARG A 20 -11.71 -16.65 2.90
N PRO A 21 -10.71 -16.02 2.25
CA PRO A 21 -10.69 -14.57 2.11
C PRO A 21 -11.96 -14.06 1.43
N VAL A 22 -12.59 -13.06 2.05
CA VAL A 22 -13.77 -12.37 1.53
C VAL A 22 -13.35 -11.42 0.40
N THR A 23 -14.03 -11.54 -0.72
CA THR A 23 -13.85 -10.69 -1.90
C THR A 23 -14.88 -9.55 -1.93
N LYS A 24 -14.71 -8.60 -2.85
CA LYS A 24 -15.70 -7.52 -3.03
C LYS A 24 -17.06 -8.03 -3.54
N MET A 25 -17.11 -9.22 -4.14
CA MET A 25 -18.36 -9.82 -4.59
C MET A 25 -19.16 -10.45 -3.45
N ASP A 26 -18.51 -10.79 -2.33
CA ASP A 26 -19.16 -11.48 -1.22
C ASP A 26 -20.00 -10.56 -0.33
N ILE A 27 -19.60 -9.28 -0.26
CA ILE A 27 -20.29 -8.24 0.52
C ILE A 27 -20.44 -7.02 -0.38
N VAL A 28 -21.67 -6.71 -0.75
CA VAL A 28 -22.00 -5.55 -1.61
C VAL A 28 -22.80 -4.55 -0.81
N TYR A 29 -22.36 -3.29 -0.79
CA TYR A 29 -23.10 -2.19 -0.17
C TYR A 29 -23.76 -1.36 -1.27
N SER A 30 -25.05 -1.09 -1.12
CA SER A 30 -25.82 -0.17 -1.96
C SER A 30 -26.31 0.98 -1.10
N THR A 31 -25.89 2.21 -1.40
CA THR A 31 -26.27 3.39 -0.62
C THR A 31 -27.17 4.29 -1.46
N THR A 32 -28.38 4.52 -0.97
CA THR A 32 -29.39 5.37 -1.59
C THR A 32 -29.55 6.64 -0.78
N LYS A 33 -29.60 7.79 -1.45
CA LYS A 33 -29.88 9.08 -0.80
C LYS A 33 -31.40 9.23 -0.67
N PHE A 34 -31.88 9.40 0.56
CA PHE A 34 -33.27 9.70 0.87
C PHE A 34 -33.38 11.17 1.32
N GLY A 35 -34.20 11.96 0.63
CA GLY A 35 -34.53 13.34 1.02
C GLY A 35 -33.34 14.29 1.27
N ASN A 36 -33.54 15.24 2.20
CA ASN A 36 -32.58 16.30 2.53
C ASN A 36 -31.43 15.76 3.41
N ASN A 37 -30.41 15.20 2.75
CA ASN A 37 -29.15 14.72 3.35
C ASN A 37 -29.28 13.50 4.28
N GLN A 38 -30.30 12.67 4.10
CA GLN A 38 -30.31 11.34 4.71
C GLN A 38 -29.84 10.31 3.68
N TYR A 39 -29.13 9.30 4.16
CA TYR A 39 -28.62 8.19 3.38
C TYR A 39 -29.05 6.91 4.06
N GLN A 40 -29.53 5.97 3.27
CA GLN A 40 -29.76 4.60 3.71
C GLN A 40 -28.82 3.70 2.93
N ALA A 41 -28.20 2.73 3.60
CA ALA A 41 -27.43 1.70 2.94
C ALA A 41 -28.07 0.34 3.16
N ILE A 42 -27.97 -0.51 2.15
CA ILE A 42 -28.33 -1.92 2.20
C ILE A 42 -27.04 -2.71 2.01
N VAL A 43 -26.77 -3.66 2.90
CA VAL A 43 -25.66 -4.61 2.73
C VAL A 43 -26.22 -5.95 2.26
N LYS A 44 -25.70 -6.44 1.14
CA LYS A 44 -26.00 -7.75 0.57
C LYS A 44 -24.85 -8.72 0.83
N LEU A 45 -25.15 -9.83 1.49
CA LEU A 45 -24.19 -10.89 1.80
C LEU A 45 -24.33 -12.03 0.79
N ASN A 46 -23.69 -11.91 -0.37
CA ASN A 46 -23.71 -12.95 -1.41
C ASN A 46 -23.08 -14.27 -0.94
N CYS A 47 -22.20 -14.19 0.05
CA CYS A 47 -21.64 -15.38 0.70
C CYS A 47 -22.61 -16.13 1.63
N MET A 48 -23.78 -15.55 1.92
CA MET A 48 -24.82 -16.10 2.79
C MET A 48 -26.16 -16.03 2.06
N GLU A 49 -26.23 -16.69 0.91
CA GLU A 49 -27.46 -16.80 0.09
C GLU A 49 -27.97 -15.47 -0.46
N GLY A 50 -27.16 -14.41 -0.44
CA GLY A 50 -27.54 -13.10 -0.96
C GLY A 50 -28.49 -12.33 -0.05
N GLN A 51 -28.55 -12.65 1.25
CA GLN A 51 -29.40 -11.95 2.21
C GLN A 51 -29.03 -10.46 2.31
N GLU A 52 -30.06 -9.62 2.46
CA GLU A 52 -29.94 -8.16 2.43
C GLU A 52 -30.41 -7.55 3.75
N TYR A 53 -29.63 -6.60 4.27
CA TYR A 53 -29.94 -5.89 5.51
C TYR A 53 -29.88 -4.39 5.27
N ALA A 54 -31.02 -3.72 5.48
CA ALA A 54 -31.10 -2.27 5.41
C ALA A 54 -30.67 -1.66 6.75
N GLY A 55 -29.73 -0.73 6.68
CA GLY A 55 -29.35 0.12 7.81
C GLY A 55 -30.37 1.23 8.06
N GLU A 56 -30.21 1.90 9.18
CA GLU A 56 -30.98 3.10 9.54
C GLU A 56 -30.54 4.31 8.70
N LEU A 57 -31.46 5.28 8.58
CA LEU A 57 -31.18 6.55 7.91
C LEU A 57 -30.11 7.33 8.67
N SER A 58 -29.03 7.69 7.98
CA SER A 58 -27.90 8.42 8.56
C SER A 58 -27.59 9.69 7.79
N ALA A 59 -26.96 10.67 8.44
CA ALA A 59 -26.57 11.93 7.78
C ALA A 59 -25.44 11.75 6.76
N ASN A 60 -24.63 10.69 6.91
CA ASN A 60 -23.48 10.39 6.07
C ASN A 60 -23.61 9.00 5.41
N PRO A 61 -23.17 8.84 4.14
CA PRO A 61 -23.18 7.54 3.48
C PRO A 61 -22.31 6.50 4.19
N LYS A 62 -21.20 6.93 4.82
CA LYS A 62 -20.33 6.04 5.59
C LYS A 62 -20.99 5.50 6.86
N GLU A 63 -21.80 6.31 7.53
CA GLU A 63 -22.54 5.90 8.73
C GLU A 63 -23.70 4.98 8.35
N ALA A 64 -24.40 5.28 7.25
CA ALA A 64 -25.44 4.42 6.71
C ALA A 64 -24.89 3.00 6.42
N GLU A 65 -23.71 2.90 5.78
CA GLU A 65 -23.05 1.61 5.54
C GLU A 65 -22.68 0.88 6.84
N LYS A 66 -22.22 1.60 7.88
CA LYS A 66 -21.92 1.01 9.19
C LYS A 66 -23.18 0.50 9.87
N SER A 67 -24.28 1.25 9.79
CA SER A 67 -25.58 0.85 10.34
C SER A 67 -26.10 -0.41 9.64
N ALA A 68 -26.03 -0.48 8.32
CA ALA A 68 -26.38 -1.69 7.56
C ALA A 68 -25.53 -2.90 7.98
N ALA A 69 -24.21 -2.72 8.14
CA ALA A 69 -23.33 -3.77 8.61
C ALA A 69 -23.65 -4.22 10.04
N GLN A 70 -24.05 -3.28 10.91
CA GLN A 70 -24.47 -3.58 12.28
C GLN A 70 -25.76 -4.41 12.31
N GLN A 71 -26.73 -4.08 11.47
CA GLN A 71 -27.98 -4.85 11.37
C GLN A 71 -27.73 -6.29 10.91
N ALA A 72 -26.86 -6.47 9.91
CA ALA A 72 -26.43 -7.80 9.49
C ALA A 72 -25.77 -8.59 10.64
N MET A 73 -24.88 -7.96 11.41
CA MET A 73 -24.22 -8.59 12.54
C MET A 73 -25.17 -8.95 13.69
N GLN A 74 -26.22 -8.16 13.91
CA GLN A 74 -27.24 -8.44 14.92
C GLN A 74 -28.06 -9.68 14.51
N ALA A 75 -28.48 -9.77 13.26
CA ALA A 75 -29.20 -10.93 12.72
C ALA A 75 -28.39 -12.23 12.84
N TYR A 76 -27.07 -12.16 12.66
CA TYR A 76 -26.17 -13.32 12.76
C TYR A 76 -25.46 -13.47 14.11
N SER A 77 -25.89 -12.73 15.13
CA SER A 77 -25.23 -12.75 16.45
C SER A 77 -25.19 -14.15 17.06
N THR A 78 -26.24 -14.94 16.90
CA THR A 78 -26.34 -16.34 17.38
C THR A 78 -25.37 -17.27 16.67
N VAL A 79 -25.27 -17.15 15.33
CA VAL A 79 -24.37 -17.95 14.50
C VAL A 79 -22.91 -17.60 14.79
N LEU A 80 -22.60 -16.32 15.03
CA LEU A 80 -21.25 -15.85 15.29
C LEU A 80 -20.62 -16.49 16.53
N SER A 81 -21.42 -16.74 17.57
CA SER A 81 -20.97 -17.41 18.80
C SER A 81 -20.62 -18.89 18.60
N GLN A 82 -21.18 -19.54 17.56
CA GLN A 82 -20.94 -20.95 17.27
C GLN A 82 -19.76 -21.17 16.31
N LEU A 83 -19.37 -20.15 15.54
CA LEU A 83 -18.26 -20.29 14.60
C LEU A 83 -16.93 -20.44 15.36
N PRO A 84 -16.00 -21.30 14.89
CA PRO A 84 -14.66 -21.35 15.47
C PRO A 84 -13.98 -19.98 15.30
N PRO A 85 -13.10 -19.56 16.23
CA PRO A 85 -12.30 -18.35 16.02
C PRO A 85 -11.61 -18.46 14.67
N LEU A 86 -11.41 -17.33 13.98
CA LEU A 86 -10.49 -17.32 12.83
C LEU A 86 -9.25 -18.04 13.31
N ARG A 87 -8.94 -19.20 12.71
CA ARG A 87 -7.60 -19.76 12.85
C ARG A 87 -6.72 -18.56 12.53
N ALA A 88 -5.94 -18.11 13.50
CA ALA A 88 -4.91 -17.11 13.26
C ALA A 88 -3.97 -17.83 12.30
N GLY A 89 -4.35 -17.80 11.03
CA GLY A 89 -3.75 -18.54 9.97
C GLY A 89 -2.40 -17.91 9.90
N GLN A 90 -1.42 -18.61 10.48
CA GLN A 90 -0.28 -19.08 9.74
C GLN A 90 -0.18 -18.22 8.49
N LYS A 91 0.37 -17.01 8.66
CA LYS A 91 0.97 -16.30 7.54
C LYS A 91 1.63 -17.42 6.78
N LYS A 92 1.19 -17.74 5.55
CA LYS A 92 1.95 -18.62 4.68
C LYS A 92 3.35 -18.08 4.83
N LYS A 93 4.18 -18.80 5.58
CA LYS A 93 5.56 -18.43 5.77
C LYS A 93 6.02 -18.52 4.33
N LYS A 94 6.22 -17.35 3.69
CA LYS A 94 7.38 -17.23 2.81
C LYS A 94 8.48 -17.94 3.60
N PRO A 95 9.14 -18.97 3.03
CA PRO A 95 10.02 -19.85 3.78
C PRO A 95 10.79 -19.01 4.78
N ALA A 96 10.54 -19.30 6.05
CA ALA A 96 11.11 -18.54 7.15
C ALA A 96 12.61 -18.78 7.07
N ALA A 97 13.34 -17.79 6.56
CA ALA A 97 14.68 -17.54 7.07
C ALA A 97 14.52 -17.35 8.59
N SER A 98 15.24 -18.18 9.32
CA SER A 98 15.12 -18.48 10.74
C SER A 98 14.96 -17.24 11.61
N ALA A 99 13.98 -17.29 12.51
CA ALA A 99 13.92 -16.42 13.65
C ALA A 99 14.91 -16.96 14.69
N ASP A 100 16.13 -16.43 14.69
CA ASP A 100 17.10 -16.69 15.75
C ASP A 100 17.72 -15.37 16.21
N GLY A 101 17.44 -15.02 17.47
CA GLY A 101 18.36 -14.26 18.31
C GLY A 101 18.78 -12.82 17.95
N ALA A 102 18.12 -12.11 17.02
CA ALA A 102 18.39 -10.68 16.87
C ALA A 102 17.82 -9.93 18.07
N VAL A 103 18.71 -9.48 18.97
CA VAL A 103 18.41 -8.58 20.10
C VAL A 103 17.62 -7.39 19.55
N LYS A 104 16.29 -7.42 19.72
CA LYS A 104 15.48 -6.21 19.58
C LYS A 104 16.00 -5.27 20.65
N LYS A 105 16.77 -4.25 20.26
CA LYS A 105 16.90 -3.07 21.11
C LYS A 105 15.47 -2.66 21.50
N PRO A 106 15.17 -2.50 22.81
CA PRO A 106 13.85 -2.07 23.23
C PRO A 106 13.54 -0.78 22.47
N ILE A 107 12.50 -0.82 21.65
CA ILE A 107 12.00 0.36 20.96
C ILE A 107 11.50 1.27 22.08
N PRO A 108 12.06 2.47 22.26
CA PRO A 108 11.60 3.38 23.30
C PRO A 108 10.09 3.58 23.17
N GLU A 109 9.40 3.46 24.31
CA GLU A 109 7.94 3.53 24.42
C GLU A 109 7.45 4.86 23.84
N GLY A 110 6.78 4.81 22.68
CA GLY A 110 6.20 6.00 22.03
C GLY A 110 6.49 6.16 20.53
N GLU A 111 7.46 5.45 19.95
CA GLU A 111 7.67 5.52 18.50
C GLU A 111 6.69 4.62 17.74
N ASN A 112 5.93 5.22 16.81
CA ASN A 112 5.02 4.49 15.94
C ASN A 112 5.81 3.48 15.09
N PRO A 113 5.50 2.16 15.15
CA PRO A 113 6.23 1.13 14.41
C PRO A 113 6.19 1.30 12.87
N ALA A 114 5.34 2.19 12.35
CA ALA A 114 5.34 2.58 10.94
C ALA A 114 6.51 3.52 10.55
N MET A 115 7.16 4.19 11.50
CA MET A 115 8.23 5.16 11.27
C MET A 115 9.60 4.50 11.24
N THR A 116 9.84 3.69 10.21
CA THR A 116 11.15 3.07 9.98
C THR A 116 12.18 4.09 9.50
N ASP A 117 13.48 3.83 9.71
CA ASP A 117 14.57 4.71 9.28
C ASP A 117 14.53 4.96 7.77
N LYS A 118 14.10 3.97 6.98
CA LYS A 118 13.86 4.12 5.54
C LYS A 118 12.80 5.19 5.22
N VAL A 119 11.74 5.27 6.02
CA VAL A 119 10.68 6.29 5.85
C VAL A 119 11.20 7.66 6.29
N LYS A 120 11.92 7.72 7.43
CA LYS A 120 12.54 8.96 7.93
C LYS A 120 13.55 9.52 6.92
N LEU A 121 14.39 8.66 6.33
CA LEU A 121 15.38 9.03 5.31
C LEU A 121 14.71 9.55 4.04
N ASN A 122 13.72 8.83 3.50
CA ASN A 122 12.98 9.28 2.31
C ASN A 122 12.30 10.64 2.55
N ALA A 123 11.74 10.85 3.75
CA ALA A 123 11.13 12.13 4.12
C ALA A 123 12.16 13.27 4.16
N LEU A 124 13.37 13.01 4.67
CA LEU A 124 14.47 13.98 4.68
C LEU A 124 14.96 14.31 3.26
N CYS A 125 15.16 13.29 2.42
CA CYS A 125 15.54 13.48 1.02
C CYS A 125 14.51 14.32 0.24
N MET A 126 13.21 14.08 0.43
CA MET A 126 12.16 14.90 -0.19
C MET A 126 12.22 16.37 0.23
N LYS A 127 12.55 16.65 1.51
CA LYS A 127 12.69 18.03 2.01
C LYS A 127 13.88 18.74 1.37
N ILE A 128 15.03 18.06 1.27
CA ILE A 128 16.25 18.62 0.69
C ILE A 128 16.09 18.83 -0.82
N ALA A 129 15.55 17.84 -1.54
CA ALA A 129 15.35 17.91 -2.99
C ALA A 129 14.23 18.89 -3.40
N LYS A 130 13.35 19.29 -2.46
CA LYS A 130 12.20 20.16 -2.68
C LYS A 130 11.26 19.68 -3.79
N ARG A 131 11.21 18.36 -4.02
CA ARG A 131 10.35 17.70 -5.01
C ARG A 131 10.04 16.28 -4.57
N ALA A 132 9.05 15.67 -5.23
CA ALA A 132 8.80 14.24 -5.08
C ALA A 132 10.02 13.45 -5.59
N LEU A 133 10.42 12.42 -4.83
CA LEU A 133 11.48 11.51 -5.23
C LEU A 133 11.02 10.65 -6.41
N GLN A 134 11.86 10.53 -7.42
CA GLN A 134 11.66 9.65 -8.55
C GLN A 134 12.18 8.24 -8.24
N LYS A 135 11.65 7.24 -8.97
CA LYS A 135 12.10 5.86 -8.82
C LYS A 135 13.56 5.76 -9.28
N GLY A 136 14.43 5.24 -8.41
CA GLY A 136 15.86 5.09 -8.70
C GLY A 136 16.75 6.15 -8.06
N GLU A 137 16.19 7.17 -7.41
CA GLU A 137 17.01 8.20 -6.74
C GLU A 137 17.55 7.78 -5.37
N THR A 138 16.99 6.71 -4.80
CA THR A 138 17.45 6.07 -3.58
C THR A 138 17.81 4.64 -3.93
N LEU A 139 19.11 4.38 -4.08
CA LEU A 139 19.64 3.09 -4.52
C LEU A 139 20.12 2.31 -3.30
N TYR A 140 19.62 1.09 -3.13
CA TYR A 140 20.08 0.15 -2.10
C TYR A 140 20.76 -1.03 -2.80
N GLU A 141 22.02 -1.27 -2.49
CA GLU A 141 22.77 -2.43 -2.96
C GLU A 141 23.06 -3.33 -1.77
N THR A 142 22.48 -4.53 -1.76
CA THR A 142 22.74 -5.52 -0.71
C THR A 142 23.73 -6.55 -1.21
N ARG A 143 24.84 -6.72 -0.49
CA ARG A 143 25.80 -7.80 -0.67
C ARG A 143 25.65 -8.80 0.47
N GLN A 144 25.71 -10.08 0.12
CA GLN A 144 25.76 -11.16 1.12
C GLN A 144 27.22 -11.29 1.57
N MET A 145 27.45 -11.15 2.87
CA MET A 145 28.78 -11.23 3.49
C MET A 145 28.97 -12.63 4.10
N GLY A 146 30.16 -13.18 3.96
CA GLY A 146 30.55 -14.48 4.49
C GLY A 146 31.65 -15.13 3.65
N ILE A 147 32.61 -15.77 4.31
CA ILE A 147 33.66 -16.56 3.66
C ILE A 147 33.27 -18.03 3.85
N GLY A 148 32.88 -18.72 2.77
CA GLY A 148 32.56 -20.14 2.77
C GLY A 148 31.08 -20.48 2.54
N LYS A 149 30.69 -21.73 2.86
CA LYS A 149 29.35 -22.28 2.58
C LYS A 149 28.23 -21.73 3.48
N ALA A 150 28.56 -21.04 4.57
CA ALA A 150 27.59 -20.44 5.49
C ALA A 150 27.63 -18.90 5.37
N PRO A 151 26.58 -18.24 4.85
CA PRO A 151 26.55 -16.79 4.82
C PRO A 151 26.46 -16.22 6.23
N THR A 152 27.37 -15.29 6.57
CA THR A 152 27.43 -14.68 7.91
C THR A 152 26.48 -13.51 8.06
N GLY A 153 26.03 -12.91 6.95
CA GLY A 153 24.95 -11.94 6.95
C GLY A 153 24.79 -11.18 5.64
N TYR A 154 24.08 -10.08 5.70
CA TYR A 154 23.84 -9.16 4.59
C TYR A 154 24.32 -7.78 5.00
N GLN A 155 25.09 -7.14 4.13
CA GLN A 155 25.43 -5.73 4.23
C GLN A 155 24.74 -4.98 3.11
N THR A 156 24.12 -3.85 3.42
CA THR A 156 23.52 -2.99 2.42
C THR A 156 24.26 -1.67 2.38
N THR A 157 24.56 -1.17 1.18
CA THR A 157 24.97 0.21 0.93
C THR A 157 23.80 0.99 0.36
N VAL A 158 23.63 2.24 0.81
CA VAL A 158 22.64 3.17 0.25
C VAL A 158 23.32 4.36 -0.41
N ARG A 159 22.83 4.76 -1.60
CA ARG A 159 23.26 5.95 -2.35
C ARG A 159 22.05 6.84 -2.66
N LEU A 160 22.21 8.14 -2.48
CA LEU A 160 21.12 9.13 -2.54
C LEU A 160 21.33 10.12 -3.68
N VAL A 161 21.05 9.68 -4.91
CA VAL A 161 21.29 10.46 -6.15
C VAL A 161 20.46 11.76 -6.23
N CYS A 162 19.37 11.84 -5.45
CA CYS A 162 18.54 13.05 -5.36
C CYS A 162 19.18 14.22 -4.60
N LEU A 163 20.27 14.01 -3.86
CA LEU A 163 20.90 15.06 -3.06
C LEU A 163 21.90 15.87 -3.89
N PRO A 164 22.10 17.17 -3.59
CA PRO A 164 23.05 18.00 -4.32
C PRO A 164 24.51 17.68 -3.97
N GLY A 165 25.42 18.02 -4.88
CA GLY A 165 26.87 17.98 -4.65
C GLY A 165 27.41 16.57 -4.40
N GLU A 166 28.36 16.46 -3.46
CA GLU A 166 29.05 15.20 -3.16
C GLU A 166 28.12 14.13 -2.55
N TRP A 167 27.02 14.56 -1.94
CA TRP A 167 26.03 13.67 -1.33
C TRP A 167 25.34 12.75 -2.35
N ALA A 168 25.25 13.14 -3.63
CA ALA A 168 24.74 12.30 -4.71
C ALA A 168 25.57 11.03 -4.94
N ASN A 169 26.88 11.12 -4.69
CA ASN A 169 27.86 10.06 -4.94
C ASN A 169 28.29 9.34 -3.66
N LYS A 170 28.02 9.94 -2.49
CA LYS A 170 28.32 9.35 -1.19
C LYS A 170 27.49 8.08 -0.97
N MET A 171 28.18 7.03 -0.53
CA MET A 171 27.58 5.74 -0.22
C MET A 171 27.68 5.49 1.29
N PHE A 172 26.60 5.01 1.89
CA PHE A 172 26.54 4.68 3.31
C PHE A 172 26.35 3.19 3.48
N ALA A 173 27.35 2.51 4.04
CA ALA A 173 27.28 1.09 4.35
C ALA A 173 26.63 0.87 5.71
N GLY A 174 25.55 0.10 5.73
CA GLY A 174 24.91 -0.43 6.92
C GLY A 174 25.78 -1.42 7.69
N GLN A 175 25.36 -1.73 8.91
CA GLN A 175 25.89 -2.88 9.65
C GLN A 175 25.52 -4.19 8.95
N VAL A 176 26.34 -5.23 9.15
CA VAL A 176 26.02 -6.58 8.68
C VAL A 176 24.90 -7.13 9.56
N CYS A 177 23.79 -7.52 8.95
CA CYS A 177 22.64 -8.08 9.66
C CYS A 177 22.25 -9.44 9.09
N GLN A 178 21.53 -10.25 9.88
CA GLN A 178 21.12 -11.60 9.46
C GLN A 178 20.09 -11.60 8.31
N ASN A 179 19.37 -10.50 8.08
CA ASN A 179 18.38 -10.41 7.01
C ASN A 179 18.55 -9.11 6.20
N LYS A 180 18.19 -9.18 4.91
CA LYS A 180 18.31 -8.05 3.98
C LYS A 180 17.56 -6.79 4.43
N GLN A 181 16.37 -6.95 5.02
CA GLN A 181 15.54 -5.82 5.43
C GLN A 181 16.18 -5.02 6.59
N SER A 182 16.75 -5.70 7.58
CA SER A 182 17.46 -5.07 8.70
C SER A 182 18.76 -4.41 8.25
N ALA A 183 19.49 -5.02 7.31
CA ALA A 183 20.66 -4.41 6.70
C ALA A 183 20.30 -3.12 5.93
N GLU A 184 19.18 -3.12 5.19
CA GLU A 184 18.64 -1.91 4.55
C GLU A 184 18.29 -0.81 5.56
N GLN A 185 17.60 -1.15 6.65
CA GLN A 185 17.25 -0.17 7.70
C GLN A 185 18.49 0.38 8.39
N SER A 186 19.48 -0.47 8.67
CA SER A 186 20.76 -0.05 9.25
C SER A 186 21.50 0.94 8.33
N ALA A 187 21.58 0.66 7.03
CA ALA A 187 22.17 1.57 6.06
C ALA A 187 21.42 2.92 6.00
N ALA A 188 20.09 2.87 6.03
CA ALA A 188 19.27 4.08 6.05
C ALA A 188 19.48 4.90 7.33
N GLY A 189 19.60 4.25 8.49
CA GLY A 189 19.88 4.91 9.77
C GLY A 189 21.25 5.61 9.79
N ILE A 190 22.30 4.96 9.26
CA ILE A 190 23.63 5.56 9.14
C ILE A 190 23.62 6.75 8.19
N ALA A 191 22.96 6.64 7.03
CA ALA A 191 22.81 7.76 6.09
C ALA A 191 22.07 8.94 6.73
N LEU A 192 20.97 8.66 7.44
CA LEU A 192 20.18 9.68 8.13
C LEU A 192 21.00 10.40 9.22
N ALA A 193 21.73 9.66 10.04
CA ALA A 193 22.59 10.23 11.07
C ALA A 193 23.69 11.12 10.47
N ALA A 194 24.31 10.69 9.37
CA ALA A 194 25.31 11.48 8.67
C ALA A 194 24.74 12.77 8.06
N MET A 195 23.52 12.72 7.50
CA MET A 195 22.86 13.90 6.94
C MET A 195 22.39 14.89 8.00
N LEU A 196 22.01 14.42 9.20
CA LEU A 196 21.63 15.30 10.31
C LEU A 196 22.84 15.96 10.98
N LEU A 197 24.03 15.35 10.86
CA LEU A 197 25.27 15.92 11.38
C LEU A 197 25.80 17.05 10.49
N ASP A 198 25.44 17.05 9.21
CA ASP A 198 25.88 18.06 8.24
C ASP A 198 25.00 19.33 8.31
N PRO A 199 25.56 20.50 8.67
CA PRO A 199 24.79 21.73 8.81
C PRO A 199 24.16 22.22 7.51
N GLU A 200 24.82 22.03 6.36
CA GLU A 200 24.33 22.52 5.07
C GLU A 200 23.08 21.77 4.63
N LEU A 201 23.08 20.44 4.78
CA LEU A 201 21.90 19.62 4.50
C LEU A 201 20.77 19.86 5.51
N ALA A 202 21.11 20.05 6.78
CA ALA A 202 20.12 20.36 7.81
C ALA A 202 19.42 21.71 7.50
N GLU A 203 20.17 22.73 7.09
CA GLU A 203 19.63 24.02 6.67
C GLU A 203 18.79 23.89 5.39
N ALA A 204 19.25 23.12 4.41
CA ALA A 204 18.50 22.85 3.18
C ALA A 204 17.15 22.16 3.47
N ALA A 205 17.12 21.24 4.44
CA ALA A 205 15.89 20.56 4.89
C ALA A 205 14.97 21.47 5.71
N ALA A 206 15.54 22.43 6.46
CA ALA A 206 14.81 23.39 7.28
C ALA A 206 14.19 24.52 6.46
N LYS A 207 14.81 24.88 5.32
CA LYS A 207 14.24 25.77 4.29
C LYS A 207 13.06 25.09 3.60
N ALA A 208 11.97 24.93 4.35
CA ALA A 208 10.72 24.42 3.85
C ALA A 208 10.34 25.22 2.60
N PRO A 209 9.92 24.57 1.50
CA PRO A 209 9.27 25.31 0.44
C PRO A 209 8.09 26.01 1.10
N GLU A 210 8.06 27.35 1.03
CA GLU A 210 6.85 28.11 1.34
C GLU A 210 5.74 27.38 0.61
N LYS A 211 4.85 26.76 1.37
CA LYS A 211 3.64 26.20 0.80
C LYS A 211 2.95 27.43 0.25
N LYS A 212 3.15 27.73 -1.03
CA LYS A 212 2.26 28.59 -1.79
C LYS A 212 0.91 27.97 -1.50
N LYS A 213 0.16 28.61 -0.60
CA LYS A 213 -1.24 28.31 -0.35
C LYS A 213 -1.79 28.43 -1.75
N ALA A 214 -1.99 27.29 -2.41
CA ALA A 214 -2.73 27.27 -3.64
C ALA A 214 -4.04 27.92 -3.23
N GLU A 215 -4.24 29.16 -3.68
CA GLU A 215 -5.45 29.92 -3.44
C GLU A 215 -6.55 28.97 -3.90
N ARG A 216 -7.22 28.38 -2.91
CA ARG A 216 -8.39 27.57 -3.18
C ARG A 216 -9.38 28.56 -3.76
N PRO A 217 -9.84 28.39 -5.01
CA PRO A 217 -10.85 29.27 -5.56
C PRO A 217 -12.02 29.28 -4.57
N GLU A 218 -12.26 30.46 -4.00
CA GLU A 218 -13.32 30.75 -3.05
C GLU A 218 -14.64 30.65 -3.81
N GLY A 219 -15.27 29.46 -3.79
CA GLY A 219 -16.56 29.26 -4.48
C GLY A 219 -16.91 27.82 -4.86
N GLY A 220 -15.97 26.87 -4.80
CA GLY A 220 -16.26 25.48 -5.14
C GLY A 220 -16.79 24.66 -3.97
N LYS A 221 -18.12 24.51 -3.84
CA LYS A 221 -18.78 23.45 -3.04
C LYS A 221 -18.51 22.06 -3.66
N GLY A 222 -17.24 21.64 -3.66
CA GLY A 222 -16.75 20.42 -4.28
C GLY A 222 -16.62 19.29 -3.27
N LYS A 223 -17.51 18.30 -3.39
CA LYS A 223 -17.48 17.00 -2.70
C LYS A 223 -16.06 16.44 -2.60
N GLY A 224 -15.62 16.19 -1.36
CA GLY A 224 -14.34 15.55 -1.07
C GLY A 224 -14.24 14.16 -1.70
N LYS A 225 -13.42 14.05 -2.75
CA LYS A 225 -12.89 12.76 -3.20
C LYS A 225 -11.81 12.33 -2.21
N GLY A 226 -12.11 11.24 -1.52
CA GLY A 226 -11.21 10.58 -0.59
C GLY A 226 -9.87 10.29 -1.24
N TRP A 227 -8.81 10.68 -0.55
CA TRP A 227 -7.44 10.31 -0.85
C TRP A 227 -7.23 8.85 -0.42
N GLY A 228 -7.78 7.94 -1.21
CA GLY A 228 -7.68 6.50 -1.02
C GLY A 228 -6.96 5.87 -2.20
N LYS A 229 -5.76 5.34 -1.95
CA LYS A 229 -5.09 4.29 -2.75
C LYS A 229 -5.21 4.46 -4.28
N GLY A 230 -4.57 5.47 -4.85
CA GLY A 230 -4.53 5.64 -6.32
C GLY A 230 -3.24 6.24 -6.89
N PHE A 231 -2.30 6.69 -6.06
CA PHE A 231 -1.13 7.43 -6.56
C PHE A 231 -0.11 6.60 -7.35
N TRP A 232 -0.29 5.27 -7.44
CA TRP A 232 0.48 4.40 -8.35
C TRP A 232 -0.30 3.96 -9.60
N GLY A 233 -1.52 4.46 -9.82
CA GLY A 233 -2.39 4.07 -10.94
C GLY A 233 -2.45 5.07 -12.11
N PHE A 234 -1.66 6.15 -12.10
CA PHE A 234 -1.94 7.29 -12.99
C PHE A 234 -1.50 7.13 -14.46
N MET A 235 -1.05 5.97 -14.93
CA MET A 235 -0.78 5.77 -16.38
C MET A 235 -1.15 4.38 -16.92
N SER A 236 -2.07 3.65 -16.28
CA SER A 236 -2.57 2.40 -16.85
C SER A 236 -4.07 2.27 -16.63
N GLY A 237 -4.82 2.77 -17.61
CA GLY A 237 -6.27 2.63 -17.75
C GLY A 237 -6.61 2.33 -19.21
N PRO A 238 -7.79 1.77 -19.49
CA PRO A 238 -8.24 1.52 -20.86
C PRO A 238 -8.30 2.80 -21.71
N ASP A 239 -8.51 3.95 -21.06
CA ASP A 239 -8.74 5.26 -21.68
C ASP A 239 -7.46 6.09 -21.93
N LEU A 240 -6.26 5.51 -21.83
CA LEU A 240 -5.07 6.21 -22.31
C LEU A 240 -5.16 6.39 -23.84
N PRO A 241 -4.66 7.51 -24.39
CA PRO A 241 -4.62 7.69 -25.83
C PRO A 241 -3.81 6.55 -26.46
N ARG A 242 -4.46 5.76 -27.32
CA ARG A 242 -3.83 4.69 -28.09
C ARG A 242 -3.80 5.12 -29.54
N GLU A 243 -2.62 5.10 -30.13
CA GLU A 243 -2.47 5.28 -31.56
C GLU A 243 -2.64 3.93 -32.26
N ARG A 244 -3.38 3.91 -33.36
CA ARG A 244 -3.62 2.70 -34.14
C ARG A 244 -2.40 2.46 -35.03
N VAL A 245 -1.73 1.33 -34.83
CA VAL A 245 -0.49 0.99 -35.58
C VAL A 245 -0.77 0.45 -36.99
N THR A 246 -1.90 -0.23 -37.22
CA THR A 246 -2.22 -0.81 -38.55
C THR A 246 -3.62 -0.42 -39.03
N GLU A 247 -3.76 -0.12 -40.32
CA GLU A 247 -5.05 0.16 -40.95
C GLU A 247 -5.94 -1.08 -41.09
N ALA A 248 -5.33 -2.24 -41.37
CA ALA A 248 -6.02 -3.52 -41.48
C ALA A 248 -5.97 -4.31 -40.16
N PRO A 249 -7.01 -5.11 -39.84
CA PRO A 249 -6.95 -6.09 -38.76
C PRO A 249 -5.82 -7.11 -39.00
N VAL A 250 -4.98 -7.32 -37.99
CA VAL A 250 -3.89 -8.31 -38.07
C VAL A 250 -4.37 -9.61 -37.44
N LEU A 251 -4.22 -10.72 -38.18
CA LEU A 251 -4.47 -12.05 -37.64
C LEU A 251 -3.33 -12.44 -36.69
N CYS A 252 -3.70 -13.01 -35.54
CA CYS A 252 -2.75 -13.43 -34.53
C CYS A 252 -3.06 -14.85 -34.06
N THR A 253 -2.02 -15.59 -33.68
CA THR A 253 -2.14 -16.90 -33.02
C THR A 253 -1.99 -16.73 -31.51
N VAL A 254 -2.89 -17.30 -30.72
CA VAL A 254 -2.79 -17.28 -29.26
C VAL A 254 -1.68 -18.22 -28.81
N LEU A 255 -0.68 -17.71 -28.08
CA LEU A 255 0.43 -18.51 -27.55
C LEU A 255 0.09 -19.12 -26.19
N GLU A 256 -0.41 -18.31 -25.26
CA GLU A 256 -0.63 -18.72 -23.88
C GLU A 256 -1.75 -17.91 -23.23
N TRP A 257 -2.55 -18.56 -22.39
CA TRP A 257 -3.55 -17.92 -21.53
C TRP A 257 -3.08 -17.92 -20.07
N LYS A 258 -3.27 -16.79 -19.37
CA LYS A 258 -3.01 -16.65 -17.93
C LYS A 258 -4.15 -15.91 -17.25
N GLY A 259 -5.16 -16.67 -16.84
CA GLY A 259 -6.37 -16.13 -16.24
C GLY A 259 -7.19 -15.34 -17.27
N SER A 260 -7.41 -14.05 -17.03
CA SER A 260 -8.20 -13.17 -17.89
C SER A 260 -7.41 -12.51 -19.03
N PHE A 261 -6.14 -12.86 -19.23
CA PHE A 261 -5.26 -12.27 -20.24
C PHE A 261 -4.57 -13.36 -21.06
N GLY A 262 -4.28 -13.09 -22.33
CA GLY A 262 -3.57 -13.99 -23.23
C GLY A 262 -2.48 -13.28 -24.02
N TRP A 263 -1.42 -14.00 -24.37
CA TRP A 263 -0.35 -13.53 -25.24
C TRP A 263 -0.61 -14.03 -26.64
N VAL A 264 -0.52 -13.13 -27.62
CA VAL A 264 -0.74 -13.44 -29.02
C VAL A 264 0.51 -13.13 -29.83
N LYS A 265 0.80 -13.96 -30.84
CA LYS A 265 1.85 -13.73 -31.83
C LYS A 265 1.20 -13.29 -33.15
N PRO A 266 1.52 -12.10 -33.68
CA PRO A 266 1.11 -11.69 -35.01
C PRO A 266 1.61 -12.68 -36.08
N VAL A 267 0.83 -12.90 -37.14
CA VAL A 267 1.26 -13.76 -38.27
C VAL A 267 2.32 -13.05 -39.14
N ALA A 268 2.27 -11.72 -39.20
CA ALA A 268 3.26 -10.89 -39.89
C ALA A 268 4.01 -10.02 -38.87
N ASP A 269 5.29 -9.74 -39.14
CA ASP A 269 6.09 -8.87 -38.29
C ASP A 269 5.53 -7.44 -38.31
N LEU A 270 5.36 -6.87 -37.12
CA LEU A 270 4.88 -5.49 -36.93
C LEU A 270 6.09 -4.58 -36.72
N GLU A 271 6.37 -3.71 -37.69
CA GLU A 271 7.35 -2.65 -37.52
C GLU A 271 6.76 -1.57 -36.59
N HIS A 272 7.39 -1.38 -35.43
CA HIS A 272 7.08 -0.29 -34.51
C HIS A 272 8.32 0.60 -34.38
N PRO A 273 8.21 1.93 -34.53
CA PRO A 273 9.35 2.83 -34.32
C PRO A 273 9.87 2.68 -32.89
N ALA A 274 11.18 2.53 -32.74
CA ALA A 274 11.86 2.39 -31.45
C ALA A 274 11.95 3.72 -30.69
#